data_AF-A0A0R1ULQ4-F1
#
_entry.id   AF-A0A0R1ULQ4-F1
#
_cell.length_a   1.000
_cell.length_b   1.000
_cell.length_c   1.000
_cell.angle_alpha   90.00
_cell.angle_beta   90.00
_cell.angle_gamma   90.00
#
_symmetry.space_group_name_H-M   'P 1'
#
loop_
_entity.id
_entity.type
_entity.pdbx_description
1 polymer ?
#
loop_
_entity_poly.entity_id
_entity_poly.type
_entity_poly.pdbx_seq_one_letter_code
_entity_poly.pdbx_strand_id
1 'polypeptide(L)' 'MADHFYPSTQRCSVCGHIKQDDDKVTLAGNHKHHTKHDQYICYQCGATLDRDENAVANLLALL' A
#
# COMPACT_ATOMS: atom_id res chain seq x y z
N MET A 1 6.38 11.96 14.21
CA MET A 1 5.64 10.75 14.62
C MET A 1 4.46 10.59 13.68
N ALA A 2 4.22 9.39 13.15
CA ALA A 2 3.11 9.14 12.24
C ALA A 2 1.77 9.15 13.00
N ASP A 3 0.74 9.73 12.38
CA ASP A 3 -0.63 9.65 12.88
C ASP A 3 -1.12 8.19 12.90
N HIS A 4 -1.99 7.84 13.86
CA HIS A 4 -2.51 6.47 13.98
C HIS A 4 -3.30 6.02 12.74
N PHE A 5 -3.92 6.97 12.03
CA PHE A 5 -4.68 6.73 10.80
C PHE A 5 -3.84 6.94 9.53
N TYR A 6 -2.51 7.08 9.66
CA TYR A 6 -1.64 7.19 8.50
C TYR A 6 -1.70 5.90 7.66
N PRO A 7 -2.05 5.99 6.36
CA PRO A 7 -2.38 4.83 5.54
C PRO A 7 -1.13 4.14 4.97
N SER A 8 -0.15 3.79 5.80
CA SER A 8 1.16 3.26 5.36
C SER A 8 1.04 2.01 4.48
N THR A 9 0.12 1.10 4.78
CA THR A 9 -0.13 -0.12 4.00
C THR A 9 -0.95 0.11 2.73
N GLN A 10 -1.62 1.26 2.61
CA GLN A 10 -2.46 1.61 1.45
C GLN A 10 -1.79 2.64 0.53
N ARG A 11 -0.73 3.30 1.00
CA ARG A 11 0.03 4.31 0.27
C ARG A 11 1.18 3.67 -0.49
N CYS A 12 1.38 4.07 -1.74
CA CYS A 12 2.54 3.66 -2.52
C CYS A 12 3.76 4.49 -2.10
N SER A 13 4.84 3.84 -1.67
CA SER A 13 6.09 4.51 -1.32
C SER A 13 6.79 5.16 -2.52
N VAL A 14 6.46 4.74 -3.75
CA VAL A 14 7.06 5.25 -4.99
C VAL A 14 6.39 6.53 -5.49
N CYS A 15 5.05 6.56 -5.54
CA CYS A 15 4.31 7.69 -6.13
C CYS A 15 3.34 8.39 -5.17
N GLY A 16 3.19 7.91 -3.93
CA GLY A 16 2.30 8.50 -2.93
C GLY A 16 0.82 8.24 -3.13
N HIS A 17 0.40 7.52 -4.18
CA HIS A 17 -1.01 7.14 -4.38
C HIS A 17 -1.53 6.33 -3.18
N ILE A 18 -2.73 6.65 -2.70
CA ILE A 18 -3.40 5.92 -1.62
C ILE A 18 -4.56 5.13 -2.21
N LYS A 19 -4.55 3.81 -2.03
CA LYS A 19 -5.65 2.94 -2.45
C LYS A 19 -6.93 3.28 -1.69
N GLN A 20 -8.04 3.33 -2.43
CA GLN A 20 -9.36 3.63 -1.90
C GLN A 20 -10.32 2.45 -2.13
N ASP A 21 -11.43 2.43 -1.40
CA ASP A 21 -12.53 1.49 -1.58
C ASP A 21 -12.10 0.01 -1.73
N ASP A 22 -12.51 -0.64 -2.82
CA ASP A 22 -12.25 -2.05 -3.12
C ASP A 22 -10.85 -2.31 -3.71
N ASP A 23 -10.04 -1.27 -3.89
CA ASP A 23 -8.63 -1.39 -4.28
C ASP A 23 -7.69 -1.47 -3.08
N LYS A 24 -8.21 -1.25 -1.87
CA LYS A 24 -7.45 -1.36 -0.62
C LYS A 24 -6.87 -2.77 -0.47
N VAL A 25 -5.68 -2.84 0.13
CA VAL A 25 -5.00 -4.07 0.54
C VAL A 25 -5.75 -4.68 1.73
N THR A 26 -6.86 -5.33 1.39
CA THR A 26 -7.77 -6.08 2.25
C THR A 26 -8.00 -7.44 1.62
N LEU A 27 -8.66 -8.36 2.31
CA LEU A 27 -9.00 -9.66 1.73
C LEU A 27 -9.83 -9.52 0.43
N ALA A 28 -10.82 -8.62 0.43
CA ALA A 28 -11.68 -8.39 -0.73
C ALA A 28 -10.92 -7.73 -1.90
N GLY A 29 -10.10 -6.72 -1.62
CA GLY A 29 -9.30 -6.06 -2.66
C GLY A 29 -8.23 -6.98 -3.24
N ASN A 30 -7.59 -7.80 -2.40
CA ASN A 30 -6.64 -8.80 -2.88
C ASN A 30 -7.31 -9.85 -3.77
N HIS A 31 -8.54 -10.27 -3.42
CA HIS A 31 -9.33 -11.17 -4.26
C HIS A 31 -9.72 -10.51 -5.60
N LYS A 32 -10.16 -9.24 -5.60
CA LYS A 32 -10.50 -8.47 -6.81
C LYS A 32 -9.33 -8.39 -7.80
N HIS A 33 -8.12 -8.17 -7.29
CA HIS A 33 -6.92 -7.94 -8.10
C HIS A 33 -6.02 -9.15 -8.24
N HIS A 34 -6.43 -10.30 -7.70
CA HIS A 34 -5.66 -11.55 -7.70
C HIS A 34 -4.25 -11.39 -7.12
N THR A 35 -4.09 -10.58 -6.07
CA THR A 35 -2.81 -10.37 -5.38
C THR A 35 -2.69 -11.23 -4.13
N LYS A 36 -1.45 -11.60 -3.79
CA LYS A 36 -1.16 -12.30 -2.53
C LYS A 36 -1.17 -11.31 -1.35
N HIS A 37 -1.22 -11.84 -0.13
CA HIS A 37 -1.27 -10.98 1.06
C HIS A 37 0.01 -10.14 1.23
N ASP A 38 1.16 -10.69 0.89
CA ASP A 38 2.50 -10.09 0.99
C ASP A 38 2.81 -9.13 -0.17
N GLN A 39 1.98 -9.10 -1.21
CA GLN A 39 2.23 -8.28 -2.39
C GLN A 39 1.53 -6.92 -2.31
N TYR A 40 2.25 -5.87 -2.68
CA TYR A 40 1.70 -4.55 -2.94
C TYR A 40 1.89 -4.18 -4.41
N ILE A 41 0.77 -3.97 -5.13
CA ILE A 41 0.79 -3.44 -6.50
C ILE A 41 0.14 -2.06 -6.49
N CYS A 42 0.85 -1.04 -6.96
CA CYS A 42 0.28 0.29 -7.17
C CYS A 42 -0.44 0.35 -8.52
N TYR A 43 -1.76 0.54 -8.50
CA TYR A 43 -2.56 0.66 -9.73
C TYR A 43 -2.44 2.03 -10.42
N GLN A 44 -1.74 3.00 -9.81
CA GLN A 44 -1.46 4.30 -10.43
C GLN A 44 -0.12 4.31 -11.18
N CYS A 45 0.96 3.77 -10.59
CA CYS A 45 2.30 3.85 -11.19
C CYS A 45 2.90 2.49 -11.58
N GLY A 46 2.18 1.38 -11.36
CA GLY A 46 2.62 0.03 -11.73
C GLY A 46 3.70 -0.59 -10.83
N ALA A 47 4.11 0.08 -9.75
CA ALA A 47 5.11 -0.47 -8.83
C ALA A 47 4.61 -1.77 -8.19
N THR A 48 5.47 -2.80 -8.17
CA THR A 48 5.24 -4.07 -7.48
C THR A 48 6.29 -4.22 -6.39
N LEU A 49 5.84 -4.35 -5.15
CA LEU A 49 6.67 -4.33 -3.94
C LEU A 49 6.21 -5.42 -2.98
N ASP A 50 7.06 -5.76 -2.00
CA ASP A 50 6.59 -6.36 -0.77
C ASP A 50 5.75 -5.33 0.03
N ARG A 51 4.63 -5.78 0.58
CA ARG A 51 3.66 -4.92 1.27
C ARG A 51 4.23 -4.33 2.55
N ASP A 52 4.97 -5.12 3.31
CA ASP A 52 5.50 -4.71 4.61
C ASP A 52 6.71 -3.77 4.41
N GLU A 53 7.58 -4.06 3.42
CA GLU A 53 8.64 -3.13 3.00
C GLU A 53 8.07 -1.79 2.51
N ASN A 54 7.02 -1.81 1.68
CA ASN A 54 6.34 -0.59 1.23
C ASN A 54 5.77 0.20 2.43
N ALA A 55 5.15 -0.46 3.40
CA ALA A 55 4.60 0.20 4.58
C ALA A 55 5.70 0.84 5.44
N VAL A 56 6.81 0.15 5.67
CA VAL A 56 7.97 0.69 6.40
C VAL A 56 8.56 1.89 5.68
N ALA A 57 8.75 1.83 4.36
CA ALA A 57 9.25 2.95 3.57
C ALA A 57 8.34 4.19 3.69
N ASN A 58 7.01 4.01 3.70
CA ASN A 58 6.07 5.10 3.90
C ASN A 58 6.17 5.73 5.30
N LEU A 59 6.53 4.96 6.33
CA LEU A 59 6.72 5.47 7.69
C LEU A 59 8.06 6.18 7.85
N LEU A 60 9.13 5.64 7.26
CA LEU A 60 10.46 6.26 7.26
C LEU A 60 10.46 7.61 6.55
N ALA A 61 9.64 7.77 5.51
CA ALA A 61 9.48 9.04 4.80
C ALA A 61 8.82 10.17 5.63
N LEU A 62 8.32 9.88 6.84
CA LEU A 62 7.75 10.87 7.77
C LEU A 62 8.73 11.36 8.84
N LEU A 63 9.98 10.85 8.84
CA LEU A 63 11.07 11.32 9.71
C LEU A 63 11.74 12.54 9.08
#